data_AF-A0A1N7I8A9-F1
#
_entry.id   AF-A0A1N7I8A9-F1
#
_cell.length_a   1.000
_cell.length_b   1.000
_cell.length_c   1.000
_cell.angle_alpha   90.00
_cell.angle_beta   90.00
_cell.angle_gamma   90.00
#
_symmetry.space_group_name_H-M   'P 1'
#
loop_
_entity.id
_entity.type
_entity.pdbx_description
1 polymer ?
#
loop_
_entity_poly.entity_id
_entity_poly.type
_entity_poly.pdbx_seq_one_letter_code
_entity_poly.pdbx_strand_id
1 'polypeptide(L)'
;MEVHEYIIMLKVKPDFEQIKLVTKKNLYVGDYLNFSDHLLAETFASEFKTTNFKIIDRIFSVEFDELYISLEPSLKNITFQ
;
A
#
# COMPACT_ATOMS: atom_id res chain seq x y z
N MET A 1 20.64 5.03 13.68
CA MET A 1 19.79 4.80 12.48
C MET A 1 18.50 5.56 12.72
N GLU A 2 18.28 6.64 11.98
CA GLU A 2 17.06 7.44 12.08
C GLU A 2 15.91 6.64 11.46
N VAL A 3 14.95 6.27 12.31
CA VAL A 3 13.71 5.64 11.88
C VAL A 3 12.83 6.75 11.35
N HIS A 4 12.78 6.89 10.03
CA HIS A 4 11.80 7.77 9.40
C HIS A 4 10.46 7.04 9.42
N GLU A 5 9.50 7.55 10.18
CA GLU A 5 8.13 7.05 10.21
C GLU A 5 7.33 7.80 9.15
N TYR A 6 6.99 7.13 8.05
CA TYR A 6 6.14 7.72 7.01
C TYR A 6 4.70 7.29 7.19
N ILE A 7 3.80 8.26 7.12
CA ILE A 7 2.36 8.05 6.99
C ILE A 7 2.05 7.95 5.50
N ILE A 8 1.52 6.80 5.09
CA ILE A 8 1.11 6.56 3.69
C ILE A 8 -0.40 6.52 3.63
N MET A 9 -0.98 7.19 2.64
CA MET A 9 -2.39 7.04 2.28
C MET A 9 -2.53 6.30 0.96
N LEU A 10 -3.32 5.25 1.00
CA LEU A 10 -3.54 4.33 -0.12
C LEU A 10 -4.76 4.76 -0.94
N LYS A 11 -4.66 4.64 -2.26
CA LYS A 11 -5.78 4.84 -3.18
C LYS A 11 -5.93 3.58 -4.04
N VAL A 12 -6.86 2.72 -3.67
CA VAL A 12 -7.25 1.56 -4.46
C VAL A 12 -8.45 1.99 -5.30
N LYS A 13 -8.40 1.91 -6.63
CA LYS A 13 -9.57 2.25 -7.47
C LYS A 13 -10.62 1.12 -7.41
N PRO A 14 -11.94 1.39 -7.56
CA PRO A 14 -12.56 2.68 -7.88
C PRO A 14 -12.95 3.54 -6.68
N ASP A 15 -12.96 2.99 -5.46
CA ASP A 15 -13.35 3.68 -4.23
C ASP A 15 -12.16 4.00 -3.33
N PHE A 16 -12.02 5.26 -2.94
CA PHE A 16 -10.90 5.73 -2.12
C PHE A 16 -11.00 5.18 -0.69
N GLU A 17 -10.47 4.00 -0.44
CA GLU A 17 -10.16 3.57 0.93
C GLU A 17 -8.83 4.18 1.38
N GLN A 18 -8.89 5.21 2.22
CA GLN A 18 -7.72 5.79 2.85
C GLN A 18 -7.19 4.84 3.93
N ILE A 19 -6.09 4.17 3.63
CA ILE A 19 -5.42 3.30 4.59
C ILE A 19 -4.13 3.97 5.01
N LYS A 20 -4.01 4.21 6.32
CA LYS A 20 -2.80 4.75 6.94
C LYS A 20 -1.78 3.63 7.14
N LEU A 21 -0.78 3.53 6.28
CA LEU A 21 0.33 2.61 6.51
C LEU A 21 1.50 3.36 7.17
N VAL A 22 1.99 2.83 8.30
CA VAL A 22 3.25 3.28 8.90
C VAL A 22 4.32 2.26 8.55
N THR A 23 5.35 2.70 7.83
CA THR A 23 6.47 1.83 7.43
C THR A 23 7.80 2.52 7.69
N LYS A 24 8.79 1.70 8.03
CA LYS A 24 10.20 2.09 8.13
C LYS A 24 10.97 1.84 6.84
N LYS A 25 10.31 1.24 5.84
CA LYS A 25 10.89 0.94 4.52
C LYS A 25 10.50 2.03 3.54
N ASN A 26 11.47 2.49 2.76
CA ASN A 26 11.17 3.29 1.58
C ASN A 26 10.36 2.44 0.60
N LEU A 27 9.23 2.97 0.14
CA LEU A 27 8.34 2.29 -0.79
C LEU A 27 8.51 2.87 -2.18
N TYR A 28 8.76 2.05 -3.19
CA TYR A 28 9.00 2.45 -4.58
C TYR A 28 7.95 1.92 -5.56
N VAL A 29 7.82 2.57 -6.71
CA VAL A 29 7.01 2.04 -7.80
C VAL A 29 7.58 0.71 -8.25
N GLY A 30 6.72 -0.31 -8.33
CA GLY A 30 7.11 -1.70 -8.59
C GLY A 30 7.15 -2.59 -7.35
N ASP A 31 7.24 -2.01 -6.15
CA ASP A 31 7.22 -2.78 -4.91
C ASP A 31 5.84 -3.40 -4.67
N TYR A 32 5.83 -4.45 -3.86
CA TYR A 32 4.62 -5.16 -3.47
C TYR A 32 4.36 -5.02 -1.98
N LEU A 33 3.09 -4.78 -1.64
CA LEU A 33 2.57 -4.70 -0.30
C LEU A 33 1.59 -5.84 -0.07
N ASN A 34 1.76 -6.58 1.02
CA ASN A 34 0.85 -7.63 1.46
C ASN A 34 0.06 -7.12 2.67
N PHE A 35 -1.26 -7.16 2.56
CA PHE A 35 -2.20 -6.73 3.58
C PHE A 35 -2.92 -7.92 4.24
N SER A 36 -2.37 -9.14 4.19
CA SER A 36 -2.96 -10.34 4.80
C SER A 36 -3.23 -10.19 6.29
N ASP A 37 -2.38 -9.42 6.98
CA ASP A 37 -2.48 -9.17 8.43
C ASP A 37 -3.16 -7.82 8.75
N HIS A 38 -3.74 -7.15 7.74
CA HIS A 38 -4.42 -5.88 7.90
C HIS A 38 -5.92 -6.08 8.23
N LEU A 39 -6.54 -5.11 8.93
CA LEU A 39 -7.97 -5.16 9.27
C LEU A 39 -8.89 -5.30 8.04
N LEU A 40 -8.42 -4.82 6.89
CA LEU A 40 -9.14 -4.82 5.61
C LEU A 40 -8.80 -6.04 4.73
N ALA A 41 -8.06 -7.02 5.24
CA ALA A 41 -7.66 -8.20 4.46
C ALA A 41 -8.87 -8.93 3.85
N GLU A 42 -9.97 -9.07 4.61
CA GLU A 42 -11.20 -9.72 4.12
C GLU A 42 -11.88 -8.90 3.03
N THR A 43 -11.95 -7.57 3.19
CA THR A 43 -12.46 -6.65 2.15
C THR A 43 -11.64 -6.79 0.87
N PHE A 44 -10.30 -6.76 0.97
CA PHE A 44 -9.44 -6.88 -0.20
C PHE A 44 -9.55 -8.25 -0.88
N ALA A 45 -9.61 -9.32 -0.10
CA ALA A 45 -9.80 -10.66 -0.62
C ALA A 45 -11.17 -10.80 -1.32
N SER A 46 -12.22 -10.17 -0.78
CA SER A 46 -13.57 -10.21 -1.36
C SER A 46 -13.66 -9.41 -2.67
N GLU A 47 -13.18 -8.16 -2.66
CA GLU A 47 -13.34 -7.23 -3.78
C GLU A 47 -12.29 -7.44 -4.87
N PHE A 48 -11.02 -7.58 -4.49
CA PHE A 48 -9.89 -7.63 -5.42
C PHE A 48 -9.34 -9.04 -5.64
N LYS A 49 -9.88 -10.06 -4.94
CA LYS A 49 -9.43 -11.47 -5.00
C LYS A 49 -7.97 -11.67 -4.61
N THR A 50 -7.40 -10.74 -3.84
CA THR A 50 -6.01 -10.79 -3.35
C THR A 50 -5.83 -9.84 -2.17
N THR A 51 -4.87 -10.14 -1.30
CA THR A 51 -4.35 -9.20 -0.29
C THR A 51 -3.00 -8.61 -0.70
N ASN A 52 -2.49 -8.96 -1.88
CA ASN A 52 -1.23 -8.48 -2.43
C ASN A 52 -1.49 -7.40 -3.47
N PHE A 53 -0.76 -6.30 -3.35
CA PHE A 53 -0.91 -5.15 -4.23
C PHE A 53 0.44 -4.62 -4.66
N LYS A 54 0.53 -4.12 -5.88
CA LYS A 54 1.74 -3.51 -6.44
C LYS A 54 1.61 -2.00 -6.46
N ILE A 55 2.68 -1.31 -6.10
CA ILE A 55 2.76 0.15 -6.22
C ILE A 55 2.93 0.52 -7.69
N ILE A 56 2.00 1.33 -8.20
CA ILE A 56 2.03 1.83 -9.59
C ILE A 56 2.35 3.30 -9.69
N ASP A 57 2.10 4.08 -8.64
CA ASP A 57 2.38 5.51 -8.61
C ASP A 57 2.61 6.02 -7.18
N ARG A 58 3.35 7.11 -7.06
CA ARG A 58 3.68 7.77 -5.79
C ARG A 58 3.65 9.28 -5.97
N ILE A 59 2.89 9.97 -5.13
CA ILE A 59 2.79 11.43 -5.12
C ILE A 59 3.13 11.91 -3.72
N PHE A 60 4.18 12.72 -3.58
CA PHE A 60 4.52 13.34 -2.31
C PHE A 60 3.82 14.69 -2.19
N SER A 61 3.00 14.86 -1.16
CA SER A 61 2.40 16.15 -0.83
C SER A 61 3.29 16.90 0.14
N VAL A 62 3.92 17.97 -0.35
CA VAL A 62 4.76 18.85 0.47
C VAL A 62 3.93 19.60 1.51
N GLU A 63 2.66 19.91 1.20
CA GLU A 63 1.76 20.66 2.10
C GLU A 63 1.43 19.88 3.37
N PHE A 64 1.27 18.56 3.25
CA PHE A 64 0.86 17.68 4.35
C PHE A 64 1.99 16.80 4.89
N ASP A 65 3.19 16.86 4.29
CA ASP A 65 4.31 15.95 4.58
C ASP A 65 3.91 14.46 4.44
N GLU A 66 3.15 14.16 3.39
CA GLU A 66 2.48 12.86 3.20
C GLU A 66 2.86 12.21 1.87
N LEU A 67 3.00 10.88 1.88
CA LEU A 67 3.17 10.08 0.68
C LEU A 67 1.86 9.39 0.28
N TYR A 68 1.33 9.79 -0.87
CA TYR A 68 0.17 9.16 -1.49
C TYR A 68 0.65 8.05 -2.41
N ILE A 69 0.10 6.85 -2.26
CA ILE A 69 0.50 5.67 -3.04
C ILE A 69 -0.72 5.12 -3.77
N SER A 70 -0.58 4.96 -5.09
CA SER A 70 -1.56 4.25 -5.90
C SER A 70 -1.15 2.79 -6.03
N LEU A 71 -2.11 1.90 -5.79
CA LEU A 71 -1.91 0.46 -5.86
C LEU A 71 -2.77 -0.19 -6.95
N GLU A 72 -2.25 -1.26 -7.54
CA GLU A 72 -3.03 -2.21 -8.33
C GLU A 72 -3.04 -3.58 -7.65
N PRO A 73 -4.19 -4.30 -7.63
CA PRO A 73 -4.24 -5.67 -7.15
C PRO A 73 -3.25 -6.57 -7.90
N SER A 74 -2.54 -7.43 -7.17
CA SER A 74 -1.65 -8.42 -7.76
C SER A 74 -2.06 -9.84 -7.40
N LEU A 75 -2.29 -10.65 -8.42
CA LEU A 75 -2.50 -12.09 -8.28
C LEU A 75 -1.18 -12.87 -8.14
N LYS A 76 -0.03 -12.19 -8.09
CA LYS A 76 1.24 -12.85 -7.82
C LYS A 76 1.24 -13.29 -6.35
N ASN A 77 1.27 -14.60 -6.11
CA ASN A 77 1.68 -15.14 -4.83
C ASN A 77 3.18 -14.88 -4.67
N ILE A 78 3.53 -13.81 -3.96
CA ILE A 78 4.92 -13.54 -3.64
C ILE A 78 5.21 -14.27 -2.34
N THR A 79 5.73 -15.50 -2.46
CA THR A 79 6.40 -16.18 -1.35
C THR A 79 7.71 -15.45 -1.09
N PHE A 80 7.81 -14.77 0.06
CA PHE A 80 9.12 -14.35 0.57
C PHE A 80 9.87 -15.63 0.99
N GLN A 81 11.00 -15.90 0.33
CA GLN A 81 11.98 -16.89 0.79
C GLN A 81 12.84 -16.30 1.91
#